data_AF-A0A1B6KLG5-F1
#
_entry.id   AF-A0A1B6KLG5-F1
#
_cell.length_a   1.000
_cell.length_b   1.000
_cell.length_c   1.000
_cell.angle_alpha   90.00
_cell.angle_beta   90.00
_cell.angle_gamma   90.00
#
_symmetry.space_group_name_H-M   'P 1'
#
loop_
_entity.id
_entity.type
_entity.pdbx_description
1 polymer ?
#
loop_
_entity_poly.entity_id
_entity_poly.type
_entity_poly.pdbx_seq_one_letter_code
_entity_poly.pdbx_strand_id
1 'polypeptide(L)'
;RWWLRVLAVWAGRKGEDKKPGVKALFAFHRQCWAHLSKDSPADREMAEILLKKYSETFNSNAESYDVQLAVQGFGALAPVAKIYFQEEDTVTFIFRIILQRAQKEYNNNEDNDTKQLGKYLEALSSICRELETVNTDQLVALQKLTNLLVANYPHYDHKKQPSVVNALCDTVLNMSLCEGQLLDRFLYTVVYDGIIVSCGQCLEEEAELRRELTGEEVVTYRNFLSLWTGLFKLGYVNRAKVSGVTPDFRRHILEKVYDCLIQSLIAILNKLDVDYEKQNTEELEMKADPESSLRGTKPEDHNILCNLANLYKDLLQAMEGEQLIRWLPELLTTVINRSVHLPLVSGFYKLLAAVLG
;
A
#
# COMPACT_ATOMS: atom_id res chain seq x y z
N ARG A 1 8.30 15.59 -31.98
CA ARG A 1 6.96 16.15 -32.32
C ARG A 1 6.14 15.28 -33.29
N TRP A 2 6.65 14.89 -34.47
CA TRP A 2 5.88 14.09 -35.45
C TRP A 2 5.34 12.75 -34.87
N TRP A 3 6.21 11.96 -34.23
CA TRP A 3 5.84 10.69 -33.59
C TRP A 3 4.75 10.81 -32.52
N LEU A 4 4.74 11.91 -31.75
CA LEU A 4 3.70 12.16 -30.72
C LEU A 4 2.30 12.27 -31.33
N ARG A 5 2.18 12.77 -32.56
CA ARG A 5 0.90 12.89 -33.27
C ARG A 5 0.51 11.56 -33.90
N VAL A 6 1.44 10.93 -34.62
CA VAL A 6 1.16 9.69 -35.35
C VAL A 6 0.77 8.56 -34.40
N LEU A 7 1.52 8.35 -33.31
CA LEU A 7 1.22 7.29 -32.36
C LEU A 7 -0.09 7.53 -31.59
N ALA A 8 -0.46 8.79 -31.35
CA ALA A 8 -1.75 9.12 -30.74
C ALA A 8 -2.92 8.75 -31.68
N VAL A 9 -2.78 8.96 -32.99
CA VAL A 9 -3.80 8.54 -33.97
C VAL A 9 -3.98 7.02 -33.92
N TRP A 10 -2.89 6.25 -33.87
CA TRP A 10 -2.97 4.78 -33.77
C TRP A 10 -3.57 4.31 -32.45
N ALA A 11 -3.23 4.94 -31.33
CA ALA A 11 -3.82 4.65 -30.02
C ALA A 11 -5.32 4.98 -29.94
N GLY A 12 -5.78 5.97 -30.71
CA GLY A 12 -7.18 6.37 -30.82
C GLY A 12 -8.02 5.52 -31.80
N ARG A 13 -7.41 4.61 -32.57
CA ARG A 13 -8.17 3.71 -33.46
C ARG A 13 -9.01 2.73 -32.65
N LYS A 14 -10.08 2.22 -33.29
CA LYS A 14 -10.93 1.15 -32.74
C LYS A 14 -10.49 -0.20 -33.30
N GLY A 15 -10.92 -1.29 -32.67
CA GLY A 15 -10.61 -2.65 -33.10
C GLY A 15 -9.21 -3.12 -32.70
N GLU A 16 -8.64 -4.04 -33.47
CA GLU A 16 -7.39 -4.74 -33.15
C GLU A 16 -6.18 -3.81 -33.07
N ASP A 17 -6.19 -2.70 -33.81
CA ASP A 17 -5.12 -1.69 -33.85
C ASP A 17 -4.96 -0.91 -32.53
N LYS A 18 -6.03 -0.81 -31.71
CA LYS A 18 -6.02 0.03 -30.50
C LYS A 18 -4.94 -0.42 -29.51
N LYS A 19 -4.88 -1.72 -29.23
CA LYS A 19 -4.00 -2.27 -28.19
C LYS A 19 -2.51 -2.16 -28.56
N PRO A 20 -2.06 -2.53 -29.77
CA PRO A 20 -0.70 -2.25 -30.24
C PRO A 20 -0.40 -0.75 -30.30
N GLY A 21 -1.34 0.08 -30.75
CA GLY A 21 -1.19 1.54 -30.81
C GLY A 21 -0.91 2.16 -29.44
N VAL A 22 -1.70 1.80 -28.43
CA VAL A 22 -1.48 2.23 -27.03
C VAL A 22 -0.11 1.75 -26.54
N LYS A 23 0.25 0.48 -26.77
CA LYS A 23 1.57 -0.05 -26.35
C LYS A 23 2.73 0.71 -27.01
N ALA A 24 2.64 1.01 -28.30
CA ALA A 24 3.65 1.76 -29.04
C ALA A 24 3.77 3.20 -28.53
N LEU A 25 2.64 3.86 -28.26
CA LEU A 25 2.62 5.21 -27.66
C LEU A 25 3.31 5.22 -26.30
N PHE A 26 2.98 4.28 -25.41
CA PHE A 26 3.62 4.16 -24.10
C PHE A 26 5.12 3.88 -24.21
N ALA A 27 5.53 2.98 -25.11
CA ALA A 27 6.93 2.67 -25.32
C ALA A 27 7.72 3.89 -25.81
N PHE A 28 7.17 4.64 -26.77
CA PHE A 28 7.78 5.86 -27.28
C PHE A 28 7.97 6.91 -26.17
N HIS A 29 6.91 7.17 -25.39
CA HIS A 29 6.99 8.13 -24.30
C HIS A 29 8.00 7.71 -23.22
N ARG A 30 8.08 6.43 -22.86
CA ARG A 30 9.10 5.92 -21.93
C ARG A 30 10.52 6.17 -22.42
N GLN A 31 10.78 5.97 -23.71
CA GLN A 31 12.08 6.29 -24.30
C GLN A 31 12.35 7.79 -24.26
N CYS A 32 11.36 8.64 -24.52
CA CYS A 32 11.52 10.09 -24.34
C CYS A 32 11.91 10.42 -22.89
N TRP A 33 11.17 9.95 -21.89
CA TRP A 33 11.47 10.26 -20.49
C TRP A 33 12.86 9.80 -20.07
N ALA A 34 13.29 8.61 -20.49
CA ALA A 34 14.61 8.07 -20.18
C ALA A 34 15.76 8.92 -20.78
N HIS A 35 15.53 9.60 -21.90
CA HIS A 35 16.54 10.41 -22.58
C HIS A 35 16.59 11.87 -22.17
N LEU A 36 15.53 12.42 -21.56
CA LEU A 36 15.41 13.84 -21.19
C LEU A 36 16.23 14.25 -19.94
N SER A 37 17.40 13.65 -19.74
CA SER A 37 18.20 13.79 -18.53
C SER A 37 19.37 14.78 -18.66
N LYS A 38 19.46 15.56 -19.75
CA LYS A 38 20.66 16.35 -20.08
C LYS A 38 20.34 17.80 -20.38
N ASP A 39 21.18 18.68 -19.84
CA ASP A 39 21.16 20.15 -19.87
C ASP A 39 21.27 20.72 -21.29
N SER A 40 20.22 20.53 -22.09
CA SER A 40 20.13 20.90 -23.50
C SER A 40 18.86 21.72 -23.72
N PRO A 41 18.93 22.83 -24.48
CA PRO A 41 17.74 23.60 -24.86
C PRO A 41 16.65 22.75 -25.54
N ALA A 42 17.06 21.73 -26.30
CA ALA A 42 16.12 20.82 -26.97
C ALA A 42 15.38 19.90 -25.98
N ASP A 43 16.05 19.47 -24.91
CA ASP A 43 15.45 18.63 -23.87
C ASP A 43 14.46 19.44 -23.03
N ARG A 44 14.79 20.70 -22.72
CA ARG A 44 13.84 21.65 -22.10
C ARG A 44 12.60 21.86 -22.97
N GLU A 45 12.78 22.16 -24.26
CA GLU A 45 11.65 22.36 -25.19
C GLU A 45 10.78 21.10 -25.28
N MET A 46 11.39 19.92 -25.33
CA MET A 46 10.65 18.66 -25.38
C MET A 46 9.90 18.36 -24.07
N ALA A 47 10.51 18.61 -22.91
CA ALA A 47 9.87 18.48 -21.61
C ALA A 47 8.66 19.41 -21.49
N GLU A 48 8.79 20.66 -21.92
CA GLU A 48 7.68 21.64 -21.93
C GLU A 48 6.50 21.16 -22.78
N ILE A 49 6.77 20.67 -24.00
CA ILE A 49 5.72 20.11 -24.88
C ILE A 49 5.00 18.93 -24.21
N LEU A 50 5.75 18.03 -23.56
CA LEU A 50 5.19 16.85 -22.91
C LEU A 50 4.35 17.23 -21.69
N LEU A 51 4.88 18.07 -20.80
CA LEU A 51 4.18 18.56 -19.62
C LEU A 51 2.89 19.29 -19.99
N LYS A 52 2.93 20.15 -21.02
CA LYS A 52 1.74 20.82 -21.54
C LYS A 52 0.70 19.83 -22.05
N LYS A 53 1.11 18.85 -22.88
CA LYS A 53 0.21 17.80 -23.38
C LYS A 53 -0.42 16.99 -22.24
N TYR A 54 0.36 16.66 -21.21
CA TYR A 54 -0.17 15.94 -20.05
C TYR A 54 -1.17 16.78 -19.28
N SER A 55 -0.88 18.06 -19.01
CA SER A 55 -1.81 18.98 -18.35
C SER A 55 -3.13 19.11 -19.11
N GLU A 56 -3.10 19.23 -20.45
CA GLU A 56 -4.30 19.29 -21.30
C GLU A 56 -5.15 18.00 -21.21
N THR A 57 -4.52 16.85 -20.94
CA THR A 57 -5.21 15.57 -20.77
C THR A 57 -6.11 15.56 -19.53
N PHE A 58 -5.73 16.24 -18.45
CA PHE A 58 -6.53 16.32 -17.22
C PHE A 58 -7.72 17.29 -17.34
N ASN A 59 -7.66 18.23 -18.30
CA ASN A 59 -8.71 19.22 -18.56
C ASN A 59 -9.74 18.76 -19.61
N SER A 60 -9.57 17.58 -20.20
CA SER A 60 -10.44 17.03 -21.23
C SER A 60 -11.07 15.70 -20.81
N ASN A 61 -12.14 15.27 -21.50
CA ASN A 61 -12.67 13.91 -21.37
C ASN A 61 -11.76 12.91 -22.11
N ALA A 62 -10.53 12.77 -21.61
CA ALA A 62 -9.53 11.89 -22.17
C ALA A 62 -9.84 10.42 -21.89
N GLU A 63 -9.34 9.54 -22.77
CA GLU A 63 -9.43 8.09 -22.58
C GLU A 63 -8.60 7.64 -21.37
N SER A 64 -8.98 6.53 -20.73
CA SER A 64 -8.29 6.00 -19.54
C SER A 64 -6.79 5.76 -19.77
N TYR A 65 -6.39 5.33 -20.98
CA TYR A 65 -4.98 5.11 -21.31
C TYR A 65 -4.18 6.43 -21.45
N ASP A 66 -4.82 7.51 -21.90
CA ASP A 66 -4.19 8.83 -22.02
C ASP A 66 -3.97 9.43 -20.63
N VAL A 67 -4.95 9.32 -19.74
CA VAL A 67 -4.81 9.71 -18.33
C VAL A 67 -3.68 8.91 -17.67
N GLN A 68 -3.65 7.59 -17.86
CA GLN A 68 -2.58 6.74 -17.33
C GLN A 68 -1.20 7.12 -17.87
N LEU A 69 -1.10 7.48 -19.16
CA LEU A 69 0.14 7.92 -19.78
C LEU A 69 0.60 9.27 -19.21
N ALA A 70 -0.33 10.20 -19.00
CA ALA A 70 -0.07 11.52 -18.43
C ALA A 70 0.39 11.42 -16.97
N VAL A 71 -0.25 10.59 -16.15
CA VAL A 71 0.16 10.31 -14.76
C VAL A 71 1.58 9.77 -14.72
N GLN A 72 1.90 8.73 -15.51
CA GLN A 72 3.25 8.17 -15.58
C GLN A 72 4.27 9.19 -16.11
N GLY A 73 3.89 9.98 -17.11
CA GLY A 73 4.74 10.98 -17.72
C GLY A 73 5.09 12.12 -16.77
N PHE A 74 4.14 12.59 -15.97
CA PHE A 74 4.42 13.57 -14.93
C PHE A 74 5.37 13.03 -13.87
N GLY A 75 5.14 11.81 -13.37
CA GLY A 75 6.06 11.18 -12.41
C GLY A 75 7.48 11.05 -12.95
N ALA A 76 7.62 10.61 -14.21
CA ALA A 76 8.92 10.43 -14.85
C ALA A 76 9.63 11.75 -15.20
N LEU A 77 8.88 12.81 -15.50
CA LEU A 77 9.43 14.13 -15.84
C LEU A 77 9.61 15.05 -14.63
N ALA A 78 9.19 14.66 -13.42
CA ALA A 78 9.36 15.47 -12.22
C ALA A 78 10.83 15.92 -11.99
N PRO A 79 11.85 15.05 -12.12
CA PRO A 79 13.24 15.47 -11.94
C PRO A 79 13.69 16.46 -13.01
N VAL A 80 13.25 16.24 -14.26
CA VAL A 80 13.53 17.14 -15.39
C VAL A 80 12.86 18.49 -15.16
N ALA A 81 11.65 18.49 -14.62
CA ALA A 81 10.92 19.71 -14.32
C ALA A 81 11.59 20.53 -13.21
N LYS A 82 12.12 19.85 -12.20
CA LYS A 82 12.93 20.47 -11.13
C LYS A 82 14.21 21.12 -11.66
N ILE A 83 14.80 20.64 -12.74
CA ILE A 83 16.01 21.25 -13.31
C ILE A 83 15.66 22.50 -14.13
N TYR A 84 14.65 22.42 -14.99
CA TYR A 84 14.38 23.46 -15.99
C TYR A 84 13.33 24.51 -15.62
N PHE A 85 12.45 24.22 -14.65
CA PHE A 85 11.29 25.08 -14.32
C PHE A 85 11.23 25.42 -12.82
N GLN A 86 12.40 25.64 -12.20
CA GLN A 86 12.52 25.98 -10.76
C GLN A 86 11.73 27.23 -10.38
N GLU A 87 11.73 28.24 -11.23
CA GLU A 87 11.09 29.53 -10.96
C GLU A 87 9.55 29.46 -11.00
N GLU A 88 8.97 28.38 -11.53
CA GLU A 88 7.54 28.28 -11.83
C GLU A 88 6.75 27.38 -10.86
N ASP A 89 7.37 26.91 -9.76
CA ASP A 89 6.78 25.96 -8.81
C ASP A 89 6.09 24.75 -9.51
N THR A 90 6.66 24.35 -10.64
CA THR A 90 6.01 23.41 -11.57
C THR A 90 5.84 22.03 -10.95
N VAL A 91 6.78 21.59 -10.11
CA VAL A 91 6.73 20.28 -9.43
C VAL A 91 5.54 20.23 -8.47
N THR A 92 5.31 21.28 -7.68
CA THR A 92 4.15 21.40 -6.77
C THR A 92 2.84 21.46 -7.55
N PHE A 93 2.82 22.21 -8.65
CA PHE A 93 1.66 22.25 -9.54
C PHE A 93 1.30 20.87 -10.11
N ILE A 94 2.30 20.12 -10.59
CA ILE A 94 2.14 18.76 -11.10
C ILE A 94 1.60 17.84 -10.01
N PHE A 95 2.20 17.87 -8.81
CA PHE A 95 1.73 17.08 -7.66
C PHE A 95 0.24 17.34 -7.40
N ARG A 96 -0.14 18.62 -7.33
CA ARG A 96 -1.51 19.05 -7.03
C ARG A 96 -2.51 18.55 -8.08
N ILE A 97 -2.20 18.67 -9.38
CA ILE A 97 -3.11 18.21 -10.44
C ILE A 97 -3.35 16.71 -10.36
N ILE A 98 -2.29 15.92 -10.19
CA ILE A 98 -2.40 14.46 -10.11
C ILE A 98 -3.17 14.07 -8.85
N LEU A 99 -2.89 14.72 -7.71
CA LEU A 99 -3.57 14.43 -6.46
C LEU A 99 -5.06 14.77 -6.54
N GLN A 100 -5.41 15.94 -7.05
CA GLN A 100 -6.81 16.34 -7.23
C GLN A 100 -7.55 15.38 -8.16
N ARG A 101 -6.90 14.91 -9.23
CA ARG A 101 -7.48 13.90 -10.11
C ARG A 101 -7.69 12.57 -9.40
N ALA A 102 -6.69 12.08 -8.68
CA ALA A 102 -6.78 10.83 -7.92
C ALA A 102 -7.91 10.93 -6.88
N GLN A 103 -8.00 12.03 -6.14
CA GLN A 103 -9.07 12.26 -5.17
C GLN A 103 -10.44 12.33 -5.84
N LYS A 104 -10.58 12.95 -7.01
CA LYS A 104 -11.85 12.96 -7.75
C LYS A 104 -12.26 11.56 -8.21
N GLU A 105 -11.29 10.73 -8.61
CA GLU A 105 -11.52 9.36 -9.09
C GLU A 105 -11.79 8.39 -7.94
N TYR A 106 -11.22 8.65 -6.76
CA TYR A 106 -11.23 7.72 -5.63
C TYR A 106 -11.93 8.22 -4.36
N ASN A 107 -12.58 9.39 -4.38
CA ASN A 107 -13.39 9.85 -3.26
C ASN A 107 -14.66 8.99 -3.11
N ASN A 108 -14.77 8.35 -1.95
CA ASN A 108 -15.98 7.82 -1.30
C ASN A 108 -16.81 6.71 -1.96
N ASN A 109 -16.37 6.07 -3.04
CA ASN A 109 -17.09 4.88 -3.55
C ASN A 109 -16.25 3.62 -3.35
N GLU A 110 -16.84 2.66 -2.62
CA GLU A 110 -16.31 1.30 -2.44
C GLU A 110 -16.20 0.54 -3.80
N ASP A 111 -16.92 1.01 -4.83
CA ASP A 111 -16.96 0.45 -6.19
C ASP A 111 -15.95 1.07 -7.18
N ASN A 112 -15.02 1.91 -6.72
CA ASN A 112 -14.09 2.57 -7.65
C ASN A 112 -13.13 1.56 -8.31
N ASP A 113 -12.95 1.65 -9.64
CA ASP A 113 -11.98 0.83 -10.37
C ASP A 113 -10.55 1.23 -9.98
N THR A 114 -10.00 0.55 -8.98
CA THR A 114 -8.67 0.82 -8.42
C THR A 114 -7.53 0.31 -9.32
N LYS A 115 -7.80 -0.17 -10.55
CA LYS A 115 -6.78 -0.65 -11.51
C LYS A 115 -5.64 0.34 -11.77
N GLN A 116 -5.92 1.65 -11.70
CA GLN A 116 -4.92 2.70 -11.96
C GLN A 116 -4.33 3.32 -10.69
N LEU A 117 -4.84 2.99 -9.51
CA LEU A 117 -4.43 3.62 -8.24
C LEU A 117 -2.93 3.47 -7.98
N GLY A 118 -2.37 2.29 -8.25
CA GLY A 118 -0.91 2.08 -8.16
C GLY A 118 -0.09 3.01 -9.06
N LYS A 119 -0.63 3.43 -10.22
CA LYS A 119 0.06 4.39 -11.12
C LYS A 119 0.02 5.81 -10.60
N TYR A 120 -1.09 6.21 -9.97
CA TYR A 120 -1.14 7.49 -9.26
C TYR A 120 -0.13 7.52 -8.11
N LEU A 121 -0.04 6.45 -7.31
CA LEU A 121 0.91 6.36 -6.19
C LEU A 121 2.38 6.34 -6.65
N GLU A 122 2.71 5.55 -7.68
CA GLU A 122 4.04 5.55 -8.32
C GLU A 122 4.43 6.99 -8.76
N ALA A 123 3.52 7.71 -9.41
CA ALA A 123 3.77 9.06 -9.89
C ALA A 123 3.87 10.10 -8.76
N LEU A 124 2.90 10.13 -7.85
CA LEU A 124 2.86 11.09 -6.74
C LEU A 124 4.10 10.95 -5.85
N SER A 125 4.48 9.73 -5.49
CA SER A 125 5.69 9.49 -4.69
C SER A 125 6.98 9.87 -5.43
N SER A 126 7.05 9.62 -6.75
CA SER A 126 8.17 10.08 -7.58
C SER A 126 8.26 11.61 -7.59
N ILE A 127 7.13 12.31 -7.61
CA ILE A 127 7.09 13.78 -7.55
C ILE A 127 7.48 14.29 -6.15
N CYS A 128 7.07 13.61 -5.07
CA CYS A 128 7.43 13.97 -3.70
C CYS A 128 8.95 14.13 -3.50
N ARG A 129 9.76 13.28 -4.16
CA ARG A 129 11.22 13.35 -4.09
C ARG A 129 11.80 14.64 -4.65
N GLU A 130 11.08 15.25 -5.57
CA GLU A 130 11.52 16.43 -6.29
C GLU A 130 11.04 17.72 -5.62
N LEU A 131 10.04 17.64 -4.74
CA LEU A 131 9.60 18.77 -3.91
C LEU A 131 10.69 19.17 -2.90
N GLU A 132 10.77 20.47 -2.61
CA GLU A 132 11.65 20.97 -1.54
C GLU A 132 11.22 20.46 -0.16
N THR A 133 9.91 20.50 0.10
CA THR A 133 9.31 19.97 1.32
C THR A 133 7.97 19.33 1.01
N VAL A 134 7.71 18.17 1.60
CA VAL A 134 6.37 17.53 1.59
C VAL A 134 5.63 17.96 2.84
N ASN A 135 4.53 18.69 2.68
CA ASN A 135 3.74 19.15 3.80
C ASN A 135 2.82 18.05 4.36
N THR A 136 2.22 18.30 5.52
CA THR A 136 1.36 17.32 6.21
C THR A 136 0.14 16.92 5.38
N ASP A 137 -0.49 17.85 4.67
CA ASP A 137 -1.69 17.55 3.86
C ASP A 137 -1.36 16.65 2.67
N GLN A 138 -0.23 16.90 2.00
CA GLN A 138 0.28 16.07 0.91
C GLN A 138 0.60 14.65 1.40
N LEU A 139 1.27 14.54 2.56
CA LEU A 139 1.59 13.25 3.18
C LEU A 139 0.31 12.48 3.54
N VAL A 140 -0.65 13.11 4.22
CA VAL A 140 -1.92 12.49 4.62
C VAL A 140 -2.72 12.04 3.40
N ALA A 141 -2.72 12.84 2.33
CA ALA A 141 -3.41 12.46 1.10
C ALA A 141 -2.76 11.23 0.43
N LEU A 142 -1.43 11.14 0.43
CA LEU A 142 -0.70 9.97 -0.07
C LEU A 142 -0.96 8.73 0.78
N GLN A 143 -0.98 8.87 2.12
CA GLN A 143 -1.32 7.78 3.05
C GLN A 143 -2.73 7.26 2.79
N LYS A 144 -3.73 8.14 2.65
CA LYS A 144 -5.12 7.76 2.34
C LYS A 144 -5.25 6.98 1.03
N LEU A 145 -4.61 7.44 -0.04
CA LEU A 145 -4.60 6.72 -1.32
C LEU A 145 -3.89 5.36 -1.22
N THR A 146 -2.83 5.29 -0.41
CA THR A 146 -2.11 4.03 -0.17
C THR A 146 -2.95 3.06 0.64
N ASN A 147 -3.65 3.51 1.68
CA ASN A 147 -4.55 2.66 2.47
C ASN A 147 -5.74 2.18 1.65
N LEU A 148 -6.25 3.00 0.73
CA LEU A 148 -7.25 2.56 -0.23
C LEU A 148 -6.73 1.44 -1.15
N LEU A 149 -5.47 1.54 -1.60
CA LEU A 149 -4.81 0.49 -2.39
C LEU A 149 -4.70 -0.81 -1.59
N VAL A 150 -4.26 -0.71 -0.32
CA VAL A 150 -4.13 -1.86 0.58
C VAL A 150 -5.49 -2.51 0.81
N ALA A 151 -6.52 -1.72 1.16
CA ALA A 151 -7.86 -2.23 1.42
C ALA A 151 -8.47 -2.96 0.22
N ASN A 152 -8.20 -2.48 -1.00
CA ASN A 152 -8.70 -3.10 -2.22
C ASN A 152 -7.82 -4.24 -2.75
N TYR A 153 -6.67 -4.52 -2.15
CA TYR A 153 -5.72 -5.54 -2.62
C TYR A 153 -6.34 -6.91 -2.91
N PRO A 154 -7.20 -7.47 -2.03
CA PRO A 154 -7.83 -8.78 -2.26
C PRO A 154 -8.68 -8.85 -3.52
N HIS A 155 -9.27 -7.71 -3.92
CA HIS A 155 -10.22 -7.63 -5.03
C HIS A 155 -9.53 -7.48 -6.40
N TYR A 156 -8.20 -7.30 -6.44
CA TYR A 156 -7.47 -7.35 -7.70
C TYR A 156 -7.32 -8.79 -8.19
N ASP A 157 -7.46 -8.98 -9.50
CA ASP A 157 -7.05 -10.21 -10.19
C ASP A 157 -5.64 -10.64 -9.75
N HIS A 158 -5.47 -11.91 -9.40
CA HIS A 158 -4.19 -12.49 -8.98
C HIS A 158 -3.03 -12.19 -9.94
N LYS A 159 -3.29 -12.05 -11.26
CA LYS A 159 -2.28 -11.67 -12.26
C LYS A 159 -1.81 -10.22 -12.10
N LYS A 160 -2.63 -9.36 -11.49
CA LYS A 160 -2.36 -7.93 -11.27
C LYS A 160 -1.81 -7.63 -9.88
N GLN A 161 -2.12 -8.46 -8.88
CA GLN A 161 -1.62 -8.31 -7.50
C GLN A 161 -0.10 -8.03 -7.42
N PRO A 162 0.79 -8.73 -8.16
CA PRO A 162 2.22 -8.40 -8.13
C PRO A 162 2.55 -6.97 -8.58
N SER A 163 1.76 -6.39 -9.49
CA SER A 163 1.94 -4.99 -9.92
C SER A 163 1.49 -4.01 -8.84
N VAL A 164 0.49 -4.38 -8.03
CA VAL A 164 0.04 -3.58 -6.88
C VAL A 164 1.12 -3.58 -5.79
N VAL A 165 1.68 -4.75 -5.47
CA VAL A 165 2.83 -4.87 -4.55
C VAL A 165 4.00 -4.03 -5.03
N ASN A 166 4.36 -4.10 -6.32
CA ASN A 166 5.44 -3.30 -6.87
C ASN A 166 5.17 -1.79 -6.76
N ALA A 167 3.93 -1.35 -6.99
CA ALA A 167 3.56 0.06 -6.84
C ALA A 167 3.70 0.53 -5.38
N LEU A 168 3.30 -0.30 -4.41
CA LEU A 168 3.49 -0.02 -2.99
C LEU A 168 4.99 0.05 -2.64
N CYS A 169 5.80 -0.90 -3.12
CA CYS A 169 7.25 -0.89 -2.94
C CYS A 169 7.91 0.36 -3.56
N ASP A 170 7.54 0.73 -4.80
CA ASP A 170 8.03 1.95 -5.46
C ASP A 170 7.67 3.20 -4.64
N THR A 171 6.45 3.23 -4.08
CA THR A 171 5.99 4.34 -3.22
C THR A 171 6.83 4.44 -1.96
N VAL A 172 7.05 3.32 -1.24
CA VAL A 172 7.89 3.28 -0.03
C VAL A 172 9.33 3.70 -0.33
N LEU A 173 9.92 3.22 -1.42
CA LEU A 173 11.28 3.58 -1.83
C LEU A 173 11.39 5.06 -2.19
N ASN A 174 10.41 5.61 -2.90
CA ASN A 174 10.41 7.04 -3.19
C ASN A 174 10.28 7.88 -1.91
N MET A 175 9.41 7.49 -0.98
CA MET A 175 9.26 8.17 0.31
C MET A 175 10.52 8.08 1.18
N SER A 176 11.30 7.01 1.05
CA SER A 176 12.58 6.86 1.75
C SER A 176 13.66 7.85 1.29
N LEU A 177 13.51 8.39 0.07
CA LEU A 177 14.43 9.35 -0.51
C LEU A 177 14.01 10.81 -0.21
N CYS A 178 12.83 11.01 0.37
CA CYS A 178 12.41 12.32 0.86
C CYS A 178 13.11 12.66 2.19
N GLU A 179 13.33 13.94 2.44
CA GLU A 179 14.05 14.38 3.63
C GLU A 179 13.27 14.16 4.94
N GLY A 180 14.01 14.05 6.06
CA GLY A 180 13.46 13.96 7.41
C GLY A 180 12.80 12.63 7.75
N GLN A 181 11.80 12.67 8.64
CA GLN A 181 11.08 11.48 9.16
C GLN A 181 9.84 11.14 8.31
N LEU A 182 9.81 11.54 7.03
CA LEU A 182 8.65 11.34 6.16
C LEU A 182 8.36 9.86 5.93
N LEU A 183 9.38 9.04 5.74
CA LEU A 183 9.22 7.59 5.62
C LEU A 183 8.58 6.98 6.86
N ASP A 184 9.05 7.33 8.06
CA ASP A 184 8.54 6.78 9.31
C ASP A 184 7.07 7.14 9.53
N ARG A 185 6.73 8.41 9.32
CA ARG A 185 5.34 8.89 9.40
C ARG A 185 4.47 8.21 8.35
N PHE A 186 4.95 8.09 7.11
CA PHE A 186 4.24 7.41 6.03
C PHE A 186 3.97 5.94 6.36
N LEU A 187 5.03 5.19 6.69
CA LEU A 187 4.97 3.76 6.96
C LEU A 187 4.07 3.45 8.16
N TYR A 188 4.22 4.17 9.27
CA TYR A 188 3.44 3.87 10.48
C TYR A 188 1.93 3.93 10.21
N THR A 189 1.44 5.00 9.57
CA THR A 189 0.00 5.11 9.23
C THR A 189 -0.43 4.04 8.24
N VAL A 190 0.37 3.78 7.20
CA VAL A 190 -0.01 2.80 6.17
C VAL A 190 -0.05 1.37 6.70
N VAL A 191 0.96 1.00 7.50
CA VAL A 191 1.06 -0.33 8.10
C VAL A 191 -0.02 -0.50 9.17
N TYR A 192 -0.18 0.46 10.08
CA TYR A 192 -1.17 0.36 11.16
C TYR A 192 -2.60 0.20 10.60
N ASP A 193 -3.02 1.10 9.71
CA ASP A 193 -4.38 1.03 9.14
C ASP A 193 -4.54 -0.19 8.23
N GLY A 194 -3.50 -0.56 7.47
CA GLY A 194 -3.52 -1.73 6.60
C GLY A 194 -3.63 -3.05 7.37
N ILE A 195 -2.96 -3.18 8.51
CA ILE A 195 -3.07 -4.37 9.38
C ILE A 195 -4.47 -4.44 9.99
N ILE A 196 -5.02 -3.31 10.46
CA ILE A 196 -6.42 -3.27 10.93
C ILE A 196 -7.38 -3.74 9.85
N VAL A 197 -7.25 -3.24 8.61
CA VAL A 197 -8.10 -3.67 7.48
C VAL A 197 -7.91 -5.15 7.15
N SER A 198 -6.67 -5.65 7.22
CA SER A 198 -6.36 -7.08 6.96
C SER A 198 -6.98 -7.99 8.02
N CYS A 199 -6.97 -7.57 9.29
CA CYS A 199 -7.46 -8.35 10.42
C CYS A 199 -8.95 -8.14 10.72
N GLY A 200 -9.57 -7.08 10.20
CA GLY A 200 -11.02 -6.84 10.29
C GLY A 200 -11.85 -7.69 9.33
N GLN A 201 -11.23 -8.59 8.56
CA GLN A 201 -11.90 -9.47 7.61
C GLN A 201 -12.53 -10.69 8.29
N CYS A 202 -13.29 -11.47 7.52
CA CYS A 202 -13.87 -12.73 7.98
C CYS A 202 -12.79 -13.68 8.51
N LEU A 203 -13.11 -14.45 9.56
CA LEU A 203 -12.25 -15.54 10.02
C LEU A 203 -12.16 -16.62 8.94
N GLU A 204 -11.03 -17.32 8.91
CA GLU A 204 -10.76 -18.35 7.90
C GLU A 204 -11.77 -19.49 7.98
N GLU A 205 -12.05 -19.97 9.18
CA GLU A 205 -13.02 -21.03 9.42
C GLU A 205 -14.43 -20.61 8.96
N GLU A 206 -14.83 -19.37 9.27
CA GLU A 206 -16.14 -18.84 8.83
C GLU A 206 -16.22 -18.66 7.32
N ALA A 207 -15.13 -18.20 6.69
CA ALA A 207 -15.05 -18.06 5.24
C ALA A 207 -15.12 -19.42 4.52
N GLU A 208 -14.51 -20.47 5.09
CA GLU A 208 -14.60 -21.84 4.57
C GLU A 208 -16.04 -22.37 4.64
N LEU A 209 -16.71 -22.24 5.79
CA LEU A 209 -18.12 -22.63 5.92
C LEU A 209 -19.02 -21.90 4.92
N ARG A 210 -18.84 -20.58 4.75
CA ARG A 210 -19.63 -19.80 3.77
C ARG A 210 -19.37 -20.29 2.35
N ARG A 211 -18.12 -20.54 1.98
CA ARG A 211 -17.76 -21.09 0.66
C ARG A 211 -18.42 -22.45 0.41
N GLU A 212 -18.46 -23.33 1.40
CA GLU A 212 -19.11 -24.64 1.29
C GLU A 212 -20.62 -24.53 1.14
N LEU A 213 -21.26 -23.61 1.86
CA LEU A 213 -22.72 -23.45 1.88
C LEU A 213 -23.26 -22.63 0.69
N THR A 214 -22.56 -21.58 0.27
CA THR A 214 -23.06 -20.62 -0.74
C THR A 214 -22.22 -20.59 -2.02
N GLY A 215 -21.00 -21.13 -2.00
CA GLY A 215 -20.04 -20.99 -3.10
C GLY A 215 -19.38 -19.61 -3.19
N GLU A 216 -19.64 -18.70 -2.25
CA GLU A 216 -19.11 -17.34 -2.26
C GLU A 216 -17.67 -17.30 -1.74
N GLU A 217 -16.78 -16.62 -2.47
CA GLU A 217 -15.43 -16.33 -1.97
C GLU A 217 -15.46 -15.13 -1.03
N VAL A 218 -15.09 -15.37 0.22
CA VAL A 218 -15.02 -14.33 1.26
C VAL A 218 -13.57 -13.97 1.52
N VAL A 219 -13.30 -12.67 1.64
CA VAL A 219 -11.97 -12.13 1.96
C VAL A 219 -11.59 -12.45 3.41
N THR A 220 -10.35 -12.87 3.61
CA THR A 220 -9.71 -13.16 4.91
C THR A 220 -8.33 -12.51 4.98
N TYR A 221 -7.66 -12.58 6.13
CA TYR A 221 -6.29 -12.09 6.27
C TYR A 221 -5.31 -12.73 5.25
N ARG A 222 -5.55 -13.99 4.83
CA ARG A 222 -4.70 -14.69 3.86
C ARG A 222 -4.61 -13.98 2.53
N ASN A 223 -5.70 -13.33 2.11
CA ASN A 223 -5.72 -12.60 0.84
C ASN A 223 -4.75 -11.40 0.87
N PHE A 224 -4.37 -10.91 2.05
CA PHE A 224 -3.38 -9.83 2.23
C PHE A 224 -1.95 -10.33 2.44
N LEU A 225 -1.73 -11.62 2.73
CA LEU A 225 -0.40 -12.13 3.09
C LEU A 225 0.65 -11.87 2.01
N SER A 226 0.26 -12.00 0.74
CA SER A 226 1.13 -11.74 -0.42
C SER A 226 1.49 -10.26 -0.61
N LEU A 227 0.66 -9.34 -0.10
CA LEU A 227 0.95 -7.91 -0.06
C LEU A 227 2.05 -7.62 0.96
N TRP A 228 1.86 -8.07 2.20
CA TRP A 228 2.77 -7.82 3.31
C TRP A 228 4.13 -8.50 3.11
N THR A 229 4.14 -9.80 2.79
CA THR A 229 5.39 -10.52 2.44
C THR A 229 6.02 -9.99 1.15
N GLY A 230 5.22 -9.36 0.29
CA GLY A 230 5.67 -8.62 -0.88
C GLY A 230 6.62 -7.47 -0.54
N LEU A 231 6.37 -6.76 0.57
CA LEU A 231 7.24 -5.68 1.06
C LEU A 231 8.60 -6.19 1.50
N PHE A 232 8.71 -7.44 1.95
CA PHE A 232 10.00 -7.99 2.40
C PHE A 232 11.02 -8.09 1.25
N LYS A 233 10.52 -8.09 0.01
CA LYS A 233 11.35 -8.09 -1.20
C LYS A 233 12.09 -6.76 -1.42
N LEU A 234 11.76 -5.70 -0.68
CA LEU A 234 12.46 -4.41 -0.71
C LEU A 234 13.96 -4.58 -0.47
N GLY A 235 14.35 -5.42 0.50
CA GLY A 235 15.76 -5.66 0.85
C GLY A 235 16.57 -6.42 -0.21
N TYR A 236 15.91 -7.15 -1.12
CA TYR A 236 16.58 -8.20 -1.90
C TYR A 236 16.51 -8.04 -3.41
N VAL A 237 15.39 -7.52 -3.93
CA VAL A 237 15.15 -7.57 -5.37
C VAL A 237 15.13 -6.18 -5.97
N ASN A 238 15.92 -5.97 -7.02
CA ASN A 238 15.79 -4.80 -7.89
C ASN A 238 14.56 -4.93 -8.82
N ARG A 239 13.37 -5.10 -8.22
CA ARG A 239 12.08 -5.08 -8.93
C ARG A 239 11.49 -3.67 -9.04
N ALA A 240 11.87 -2.80 -8.12
CA ALA A 240 11.40 -1.43 -8.06
C ALA A 240 12.02 -0.58 -9.17
N LYS A 241 11.23 0.33 -9.74
CA LYS A 241 11.69 1.25 -10.81
C LYS A 241 12.46 2.46 -10.25
N VAL A 242 12.66 2.49 -8.94
CA VAL A 242 13.24 3.62 -8.22
C VAL A 242 14.76 3.58 -8.28
N SER A 243 15.35 4.59 -8.92
CA SER A 243 16.79 4.85 -8.92
C SER A 243 17.23 5.59 -7.65
N GLY A 244 18.51 5.47 -7.30
CA GLY A 244 19.11 6.19 -6.17
C GLY A 244 19.10 5.46 -4.82
N VAL A 245 18.60 4.22 -4.77
CA VAL A 245 18.55 3.40 -3.54
C VAL A 245 19.60 2.30 -3.59
N THR A 246 20.63 2.39 -2.76
CA THR A 246 21.69 1.37 -2.66
C THR A 246 21.17 0.08 -2.00
N PRO A 247 21.81 -1.08 -2.21
CA PRO A 247 21.42 -2.32 -1.54
C PRO A 247 21.40 -2.22 0.00
N ASP A 248 22.37 -1.54 0.60
CA ASP A 248 22.39 -1.36 2.07
C ASP A 248 21.27 -0.45 2.54
N PHE A 249 20.96 0.61 1.79
CA PHE A 249 19.83 1.48 2.12
C PHE A 249 18.49 0.74 1.98
N ARG A 250 18.35 -0.18 1.02
CA ARG A 250 17.18 -1.06 0.91
C ARG A 250 17.02 -1.97 2.13
N ARG A 251 18.12 -2.50 2.67
CA ARG A 251 18.08 -3.28 3.91
C ARG A 251 17.59 -2.41 5.06
N HIS A 252 18.10 -1.19 5.20
CA HIS A 252 17.62 -0.25 6.23
C HIS A 252 16.12 0.08 6.09
N ILE A 253 15.62 0.24 4.88
CA ILE A 253 14.18 0.46 4.63
C ILE A 253 13.37 -0.78 5.03
N LEU A 254 13.87 -1.98 4.75
CA LEU A 254 13.23 -3.22 5.19
C LEU A 254 13.17 -3.32 6.73
N GLU A 255 14.24 -2.94 7.43
CA GLU A 255 14.26 -2.87 8.90
C GLU A 255 13.16 -1.95 9.43
N LYS A 256 12.98 -0.77 8.82
CA LYS A 256 11.89 0.16 9.17
C LYS A 256 10.50 -0.43 8.91
N VAL A 257 10.33 -1.22 7.84
CA VAL A 257 9.07 -1.93 7.58
C VAL A 257 8.79 -2.96 8.67
N TYR A 258 9.78 -3.73 9.09
CA TYR A 258 9.65 -4.66 10.21
C TYR A 258 9.33 -3.94 11.52
N ASP A 259 10.00 -2.82 11.81
CA ASP A 259 9.70 -1.99 12.98
C ASP A 259 8.26 -1.53 12.99
N CYS A 260 7.78 -0.95 11.89
CA CYS A 260 6.40 -0.50 11.81
C CYS A 260 5.39 -1.65 11.95
N LEU A 261 5.69 -2.86 11.44
CA LEU A 261 4.84 -4.02 11.65
C LEU A 261 4.76 -4.38 13.12
N ILE A 262 5.89 -4.60 13.81
CA ILE A 262 5.87 -4.98 15.23
C ILE A 262 5.29 -3.87 16.12
N GLN A 263 5.61 -2.60 15.84
CA GLN A 263 5.00 -1.46 16.53
C GLN A 263 3.49 -1.42 16.32
N SER A 264 3.01 -1.68 15.10
CA SER A 264 1.57 -1.73 14.82
C SER A 264 0.89 -2.87 15.57
N LEU A 265 1.51 -4.06 15.64
CA LEU A 265 1.03 -5.20 16.41
C LEU A 265 0.83 -4.80 17.88
N ILE A 266 1.87 -4.26 18.52
CA ILE A 266 1.84 -3.84 19.92
C ILE A 266 0.77 -2.77 20.13
N ALA A 267 0.70 -1.77 19.24
CA ALA A 267 -0.27 -0.69 19.34
C ALA A 267 -1.73 -1.17 19.19
N ILE A 268 -1.99 -2.11 18.29
CA ILE A 268 -3.32 -2.72 18.10
C ILE A 268 -3.67 -3.58 19.31
N LEU A 269 -2.75 -4.44 19.76
CA LEU A 269 -2.95 -5.27 20.95
C LEU A 269 -3.30 -4.47 22.19
N ASN A 270 -2.73 -3.28 22.37
CA ASN A 270 -3.02 -2.40 23.50
C ASN A 270 -4.39 -1.70 23.41
N LYS A 271 -4.99 -1.62 22.21
CA LYS A 271 -6.26 -0.94 21.97
C LYS A 271 -7.48 -1.87 21.88
N LEU A 272 -7.26 -3.15 21.55
CA LEU A 272 -8.34 -4.13 21.48
C LEU A 272 -9.03 -4.29 22.83
N ASP A 273 -10.35 -4.37 22.82
CA ASP A 273 -11.16 -4.68 23.99
C ASP A 273 -11.70 -6.10 23.84
N VAL A 274 -10.96 -7.03 24.43
CA VAL A 274 -11.23 -8.47 24.40
C VAL A 274 -11.63 -8.99 25.78
N ASP A 275 -12.27 -8.12 26.57
CA ASP A 275 -12.84 -8.51 27.86
C ASP A 275 -14.04 -9.45 27.63
N TYR A 276 -14.34 -10.28 28.63
CA TYR A 276 -15.44 -11.21 28.61
C TYR A 276 -16.25 -11.15 29.90
N GLU A 277 -17.55 -11.33 29.79
CA GLU A 277 -18.48 -11.35 30.91
C GLU A 277 -19.03 -12.76 31.15
N LYS A 278 -19.25 -13.09 32.42
CA LYS A 278 -19.94 -14.32 32.81
C LYS A 278 -21.44 -14.14 32.68
N GLN A 279 -22.08 -15.01 31.92
CA GLN A 279 -23.53 -15.12 31.86
C GLN A 279 -24.03 -15.78 33.15
N ASN A 280 -24.75 -15.00 33.96
CA ASN A 280 -25.47 -15.50 35.13
C ASN A 280 -26.78 -16.15 34.67
N THR A 281 -26.70 -17.38 34.19
CA THR A 281 -27.89 -18.22 33.97
C THR A 281 -27.76 -19.43 34.87
N GLU A 282 -28.72 -19.64 35.77
CA GLU A 282 -28.75 -20.79 36.70
C GLU A 282 -28.64 -22.16 35.97
N GLU A 283 -28.99 -22.21 34.67
CA GLU A 283 -28.82 -23.38 33.80
C GLU A 283 -27.37 -23.67 33.36
N LEU A 284 -26.46 -22.69 33.41
CA LEU A 284 -25.05 -22.82 33.01
C LEU A 284 -24.14 -23.31 34.14
N GLU A 285 -24.57 -23.19 35.40
CA GLU A 285 -23.81 -23.66 36.56
C GLU A 285 -23.64 -25.20 36.60
N MET A 286 -24.41 -25.94 35.79
CA MET A 286 -24.27 -27.40 35.63
C MET A 286 -23.29 -27.85 34.54
N LYS A 287 -22.66 -26.92 33.80
CA LYS A 287 -21.65 -27.29 32.77
C LYS A 287 -20.24 -27.24 33.36
N ALA A 288 -19.50 -28.34 33.18
CA ALA A 288 -18.11 -28.49 33.62
C ALA A 288 -17.10 -27.63 32.81
N ASP A 289 -17.55 -26.96 31.76
CA ASP A 289 -16.71 -26.14 30.89
C ASP A 289 -16.76 -24.66 31.32
N PRO A 290 -15.67 -24.11 31.88
CA PRO A 290 -15.60 -22.72 32.34
C PRO A 290 -15.79 -21.69 31.21
N GLU A 291 -15.64 -22.07 29.94
CA GLU A 291 -15.83 -21.19 28.78
C GLU A 291 -17.30 -21.07 28.36
N SER A 292 -18.13 -22.07 28.70
CA SER A 292 -19.52 -22.17 28.23
C SER A 292 -20.46 -21.09 28.75
N SER A 293 -20.05 -20.36 29.80
CA SER A 293 -20.78 -19.22 30.37
C SER A 293 -20.19 -17.87 29.99
N LEU A 294 -19.17 -17.81 29.12
CA LEU A 294 -18.48 -16.57 28.80
C LEU A 294 -18.94 -15.98 27.48
N ARG A 295 -19.17 -14.67 27.47
CA ARG A 295 -19.41 -13.90 26.24
C ARG A 295 -18.46 -12.72 26.19
N GLY A 296 -17.73 -12.59 25.08
CA GLY A 296 -16.91 -11.41 24.81
C GLY A 296 -17.75 -10.15 24.75
N THR A 297 -17.28 -9.06 25.36
CA THR A 297 -17.93 -7.74 25.36
C THR A 297 -17.99 -7.16 23.96
N LYS A 298 -16.93 -7.37 23.17
CA LYS A 298 -16.82 -6.98 21.75
C LYS A 298 -16.34 -8.15 20.88
N PRO A 299 -17.26 -8.92 20.27
CA PRO A 299 -16.90 -10.05 19.42
C PRO A 299 -16.02 -9.67 18.21
N GLU A 300 -16.18 -8.47 17.66
CA GLU A 300 -15.37 -7.99 16.54
C GLU A 300 -13.88 -7.85 16.92
N ASP A 301 -13.58 -7.32 18.09
CA ASP A 301 -12.21 -7.20 18.60
C ASP A 301 -11.56 -8.57 18.85
N HIS A 302 -12.36 -9.57 19.25
CA HIS A 302 -11.91 -10.95 19.35
C HIS A 302 -11.56 -11.54 17.98
N ASN A 303 -12.38 -11.28 16.95
CA ASN A 303 -12.10 -11.69 15.58
C ASN A 303 -10.82 -11.03 15.05
N ILE A 304 -10.63 -9.72 15.32
CA ILE A 304 -9.41 -9.01 14.97
C ILE A 304 -8.21 -9.66 15.66
N LEU A 305 -8.28 -9.98 16.96
CA LEU A 305 -7.18 -10.65 17.67
C LEU A 305 -6.85 -12.03 17.07
N CYS A 306 -7.86 -12.82 16.70
CA CYS A 306 -7.66 -14.11 16.05
C CYS A 306 -6.94 -13.97 14.70
N ASN A 307 -7.42 -13.06 13.84
CA ASN A 307 -6.78 -12.76 12.56
C ASN A 307 -5.38 -12.18 12.74
N LEU A 308 -5.16 -11.36 13.79
CA LEU A 308 -3.86 -10.78 14.11
C LEU A 308 -2.85 -11.87 14.48
N ALA A 309 -3.24 -12.82 15.35
CA ALA A 309 -2.40 -13.95 15.71
C ALA A 309 -2.03 -14.82 14.50
N ASN A 310 -3.00 -15.10 13.62
CA ASN A 310 -2.77 -15.89 12.41
C ASN A 310 -1.89 -15.15 11.38
N LEU A 311 -2.18 -13.87 11.12
CA LEU A 311 -1.39 -13.05 10.21
C LEU A 311 0.05 -12.94 10.70
N TYR A 312 0.27 -12.62 11.98
CA TYR A 312 1.63 -12.46 12.50
C TYR A 312 2.38 -13.79 12.62
N LYS A 313 1.70 -14.92 12.82
CA LYS A 313 2.34 -16.24 12.66
C LYS A 313 2.96 -16.39 11.27
N ASP A 314 2.21 -16.09 10.21
CA ASP A 314 2.71 -16.22 8.84
C ASP A 314 3.76 -15.14 8.51
N LEU A 315 3.59 -13.91 9.02
CA LEU A 315 4.56 -12.82 8.79
C LEU A 315 5.88 -13.08 9.50
N LEU A 316 5.87 -13.45 10.78
CA LEU A 316 7.07 -13.69 11.57
C LEU A 316 7.92 -14.83 10.98
N GLN A 317 7.28 -15.89 10.47
CA GLN A 317 7.97 -16.97 9.75
C GLN A 317 8.66 -16.49 8.46
N ALA A 318 8.15 -15.43 7.84
CA ALA A 318 8.73 -14.83 6.64
C ALA A 318 9.71 -13.68 6.95
N MET A 319 9.80 -13.22 8.19
CA MET A 319 10.74 -12.19 8.63
C MET A 319 12.14 -12.76 8.91
N GLU A 320 13.16 -11.90 8.84
CA GLU A 320 14.51 -12.24 9.28
C GLU A 320 14.64 -12.20 10.80
N GLY A 321 15.13 -13.29 11.39
CA GLY A 321 15.18 -13.46 12.85
C GLY A 321 15.94 -12.37 13.61
N GLU A 322 17.02 -11.81 13.04
CA GLU A 322 17.82 -10.78 13.72
C GLU A 322 17.02 -9.51 14.05
N GLN A 323 16.05 -9.15 13.20
CA GLN A 323 15.22 -7.96 13.37
C GLN A 323 14.11 -8.17 14.39
N LEU A 324 13.70 -9.42 14.63
CA LEU A 324 12.71 -9.76 15.65
C LEU A 324 13.30 -9.69 17.06
N ILE A 325 14.58 -10.07 17.23
CA ILE A 325 15.25 -10.17 18.53
C ILE A 325 15.17 -8.87 19.33
N ARG A 326 15.34 -7.71 18.69
CA ARG A 326 15.26 -6.40 19.36
C ARG A 326 13.87 -6.08 19.91
N TRP A 327 12.82 -6.61 19.30
CA TRP A 327 11.44 -6.37 19.72
C TRP A 327 10.89 -7.41 20.68
N LEU A 328 11.53 -8.58 20.80
CA LEU A 328 11.08 -9.66 21.67
C LEU A 328 10.75 -9.19 23.09
N PRO A 329 11.59 -8.39 23.80
CA PRO A 329 11.30 -7.99 25.17
C PRO A 329 9.98 -7.21 25.29
N GLU A 330 9.76 -6.23 24.40
CA GLU A 330 8.55 -5.39 24.42
C GLU A 330 7.32 -6.21 24.01
N LEU A 331 7.41 -6.96 22.90
CA LEU A 331 6.31 -7.75 22.38
C LEU A 331 5.88 -8.84 23.38
N LEU A 332 6.83 -9.60 23.94
CA LEU A 332 6.52 -10.63 24.93
C LEU A 332 5.92 -10.01 26.19
N THR A 333 6.47 -8.90 26.67
CA THR A 333 5.93 -8.21 27.86
C THR A 333 4.48 -7.76 27.62
N THR A 334 4.19 -7.16 26.46
CA THR A 334 2.82 -6.75 26.11
C THR A 334 1.87 -7.94 26.08
N VAL A 335 2.24 -9.02 25.38
CA VAL A 335 1.35 -10.19 25.22
C VAL A 335 1.18 -10.96 26.54
N ILE A 336 2.25 -11.16 27.30
CA ILE A 336 2.20 -11.86 28.60
C ILE A 336 1.31 -11.08 29.57
N ASN A 337 1.51 -9.77 29.72
CA ASN A 337 0.71 -8.95 30.64
C ASN A 337 -0.78 -9.04 30.31
N ARG A 338 -1.14 -8.96 29.02
CA ARG A 338 -2.53 -9.07 28.57
C ARG A 338 -3.07 -10.49 28.82
N SER A 339 -2.29 -11.53 28.55
CA SER A 339 -2.70 -12.93 28.78
C SER A 339 -2.92 -13.25 30.25
N VAL A 340 -2.15 -12.66 31.18
CA VAL A 340 -2.33 -12.86 32.62
C VAL A 340 -3.66 -12.24 33.09
N HIS A 341 -4.05 -11.10 32.53
CA HIS A 341 -5.34 -10.48 32.83
C HIS A 341 -6.53 -11.18 32.18
N LEU A 342 -6.32 -11.78 31.00
CA LEU A 342 -7.36 -12.43 30.19
C LEU A 342 -6.95 -13.87 29.81
N PRO A 343 -6.87 -14.78 30.79
CA PRO A 343 -6.24 -16.10 30.61
C PRO A 343 -6.98 -17.04 29.67
N LEU A 344 -8.26 -16.78 29.38
CA LEU A 344 -9.09 -17.62 28.50
C LEU A 344 -9.07 -17.17 27.03
N VAL A 345 -8.39 -16.06 26.72
CA VAL A 345 -8.32 -15.55 25.35
C VAL A 345 -7.18 -16.26 24.60
N SER A 346 -7.54 -17.31 23.83
CA SER A 346 -6.60 -18.17 23.12
C SER A 346 -5.67 -17.44 22.13
N GLY A 347 -6.10 -16.29 21.59
CA GLY A 347 -5.34 -15.48 20.65
C GLY A 347 -3.98 -15.03 21.19
N PHE A 348 -3.88 -14.72 22.49
CA PHE A 348 -2.59 -14.33 23.09
C PHE A 348 -1.58 -15.48 23.09
N TYR A 349 -2.01 -16.71 23.40
CA TYR A 349 -1.13 -17.87 23.40
C TYR A 349 -0.72 -18.29 21.98
N LYS A 350 -1.62 -18.17 21.00
CA LYS A 350 -1.29 -18.36 19.58
C LYS A 350 -0.20 -17.38 19.15
N LEU A 351 -0.30 -16.12 19.57
CA LEU A 351 0.71 -15.11 19.26
C LEU A 351 2.03 -15.37 19.99
N LEU A 352 2.01 -15.74 21.28
CA LEU A 352 3.22 -16.15 22.00
C LEU A 352 3.92 -17.33 21.32
N ALA A 353 3.15 -18.34 20.90
CA ALA A 353 3.69 -19.48 20.16
C ALA A 353 4.30 -19.08 18.82
N ALA A 354 3.71 -18.10 18.11
CA ALA A 354 4.25 -17.56 16.87
C ALA A 354 5.52 -16.72 17.06
N VAL A 355 5.68 -16.06 18.21
CA VAL A 355 6.86 -15.24 18.53
C VAL A 355 8.02 -16.09 19.03
N LEU A 356 7.73 -17.20 19.74
CA LEU A 356 8.73 -18.07 20.37
C LEU A 356 9.12 -19.30 19.54
N GLY A 357 8.29 -19.72 18.59
CA GLY A 357 8.52 -20.86 17.71
C GLY A 357 9.12 -20.43 16.38
#